data_AF-M5RQT0-F1
#
_entry.id   AF-M5RQT0-F1
#
_cell.length_a   1.000
_cell.length_b   1.000
_cell.length_c   1.000
_cell.angle_alpha   90.00
_cell.angle_beta   90.00
_cell.angle_gamma   90.00
#
_symmetry.space_group_name_H-M   'P 1'
#
loop_
_entity.id
_entity.type
_entity.pdbx_description
1 polymer ?
#
loop_
_entity_poly.entity_id
_entity_poly.type
_entity_poly.pdbx_seq_one_letter_code
_entity_poly.pdbx_strand_id
1 'polypeptide(L)'
;MPKSPLLEFDWKCQAQAAKLIDQWTDAFVRQDPFVANLRTRMSTETGTRLTDWLDHFSLPFSVETESLLSQSGFQLRHEPGDPVWQHPDGLFPDVVLGGFPKQRLTIHVESVRDFLVAHRIATSIRGLPGSALRLACVSETESTEFWVIERHGDVGFKPSESSAMNLPAILQHEEAFLLRKRDFASDEDGFDHASALVAAAKDNLGQDRTCDLFFAAERSYWESRNKAARIQKSRQDALGLGWANHDHHTYRSSRKHFTRLIALLEQLGFQCRERFYGGAEAGWGAQVLEQPATGVVIFADVDLTAEEVSGDFAHEPLPHRDQLGTVGRMVQTARRSHLASWHASLGMPI
;
A
#
# COMPACT_ATOMS: atom_id res chain seq x y z
N MET A 1 -17.99 10.38 31.23
CA MET A 1 -16.54 10.13 31.16
C MET A 1 -16.13 10.26 29.70
N PRO A 2 -15.09 11.01 29.36
CA PRO A 2 -14.59 11.01 27.99
C PRO A 2 -14.17 9.57 27.63
N LYS A 3 -14.56 9.09 26.45
CA LYS A 3 -14.11 7.79 25.94
C LYS A 3 -12.58 7.81 25.88
N SER A 4 -11.94 6.72 26.30
CA SER A 4 -10.50 6.57 26.08
C SER A 4 -10.21 6.69 24.58
N PRO A 5 -9.19 7.44 24.14
CA PRO A 5 -8.82 7.57 22.73
C PRO A 5 -8.49 6.22 22.05
N LEU A 6 -8.15 5.20 22.86
CA LEU A 6 -7.98 3.81 22.41
C LEU A 6 -9.29 3.14 21.95
N LEU A 7 -10.45 3.74 22.24
CA LEU A 7 -11.78 3.25 21.86
C LEU A 7 -12.40 4.02 20.69
N GLU A 8 -11.65 4.92 20.06
CA GLU A 8 -12.15 5.71 18.93
C GLU A 8 -12.26 4.88 17.64
N PHE A 9 -11.44 3.83 17.52
CA PHE A 9 -11.50 2.82 16.46
C PHE A 9 -11.77 1.42 17.06
N ASP A 10 -12.91 0.83 16.70
CA ASP A 10 -13.31 -0.55 17.08
C ASP A 10 -13.41 -1.39 15.79
N TRP A 11 -12.30 -1.98 15.37
CA TRP A 11 -12.26 -2.85 14.19
C TRP A 11 -13.07 -4.12 14.43
N LYS A 12 -14.10 -4.32 13.61
CA LYS A 12 -14.90 -5.54 13.61
C LYS A 12 -14.58 -6.36 12.39
N CYS A 13 -14.51 -7.67 12.58
CA CYS A 13 -14.39 -8.60 11.46
C CYS A 13 -15.62 -8.48 10.55
N GLN A 14 -15.38 -8.25 9.26
CA GLN A 14 -16.41 -8.10 8.23
C GLN A 14 -16.61 -9.42 7.47
N ALA A 15 -17.10 -10.45 8.18
CA ALA A 15 -17.14 -11.81 7.65
C ALA A 15 -18.05 -11.98 6.41
N GLN A 16 -19.09 -11.16 6.28
CA GLN A 16 -20.00 -11.21 5.13
C GLN A 16 -19.30 -10.69 3.86
N ALA A 17 -18.64 -9.54 3.95
CA ALA A 17 -17.82 -8.99 2.87
C ALA A 17 -16.71 -9.97 2.46
N ALA A 18 -15.96 -10.53 3.42
CA ALA A 18 -14.90 -11.49 3.14
C ALA A 18 -15.43 -12.73 2.40
N LYS A 19 -16.55 -13.30 2.86
CA LYS A 19 -17.18 -14.45 2.22
C LYS A 19 -17.67 -14.13 0.80
N LEU A 20 -18.20 -12.94 0.56
CA LEU A 20 -18.64 -12.51 -0.77
C LEU A 20 -17.46 -12.44 -1.75
N ILE A 21 -16.36 -11.80 -1.34
CA ILE A 21 -15.14 -11.68 -2.14
C ILE A 21 -14.52 -13.05 -2.43
N ASP A 22 -14.45 -13.94 -1.44
CA ASP A 22 -13.97 -15.31 -1.62
C ASP A 22 -14.82 -16.08 -2.64
N GLN A 23 -16.16 -15.98 -2.53
CA GLN A 23 -17.09 -16.66 -3.43
C GLN A 23 -16.95 -16.17 -4.87
N TRP A 24 -16.82 -14.87 -5.09
CA TRP A 24 -16.60 -14.30 -6.42
C TRP A 24 -15.24 -14.67 -6.99
N THR A 25 -14.18 -14.62 -6.18
CA THR A 25 -12.83 -15.04 -6.59
C THR A 25 -12.83 -16.51 -7.01
N ASP A 26 -13.42 -17.40 -6.21
CA ASP A 26 -13.51 -18.82 -6.53
C ASP A 26 -14.37 -19.09 -7.78
N ALA A 27 -15.45 -18.34 -7.97
CA ALA A 27 -16.29 -18.45 -9.16
C ALA A 27 -15.56 -18.00 -10.43
N PHE A 28 -14.75 -16.95 -10.34
CA PHE A 28 -13.91 -16.47 -11.43
C PHE A 28 -12.82 -17.48 -11.77
N VAL A 29 -12.09 -17.99 -10.76
CA VAL A 29 -11.03 -18.99 -10.92
C VAL A 29 -11.53 -20.27 -11.60
N ARG A 30 -12.77 -20.70 -11.34
CA ARG A 30 -13.36 -21.86 -12.03
C ARG A 30 -13.62 -21.63 -13.52
N GLN A 31 -13.79 -20.38 -13.94
CA GLN A 31 -14.12 -20.01 -15.32
C GLN A 31 -12.87 -19.66 -16.14
N ASP A 32 -11.78 -19.25 -15.50
CA ASP A 32 -10.55 -18.82 -16.19
C ASP A 32 -9.35 -19.73 -15.85
N PRO A 33 -8.93 -20.61 -16.78
CA PRO A 33 -7.79 -21.52 -16.56
C PRO A 33 -6.45 -20.81 -16.33
N PHE A 34 -6.25 -19.63 -16.91
CA PHE A 34 -5.02 -18.86 -16.68
C PHE A 34 -4.94 -18.42 -15.22
N VAL A 35 -6.05 -17.87 -14.69
CA VAL A 35 -6.12 -17.43 -13.29
C VAL A 35 -6.04 -18.62 -12.33
N ALA A 36 -6.64 -19.76 -12.67
CA ALA A 36 -6.49 -20.98 -11.88
C ALA A 36 -5.02 -21.43 -11.76
N ASN A 37 -4.29 -21.43 -12.87
CA ASN A 37 -2.86 -21.74 -12.85
C ASN A 37 -2.06 -20.70 -12.05
N LEU A 38 -2.31 -19.41 -12.29
CA LEU A 38 -1.65 -18.33 -11.59
C LEU A 38 -1.86 -18.43 -10.07
N ARG A 39 -3.10 -18.66 -9.60
CA ARG A 39 -3.41 -18.86 -8.17
C ARG A 39 -2.60 -20.00 -7.56
N THR A 40 -2.48 -21.13 -8.25
CA THR A 40 -1.65 -22.26 -7.79
C THR A 40 -0.19 -21.83 -7.67
N ARG A 41 0.36 -21.19 -8.70
CA ARG A 41 1.77 -20.75 -8.73
C ARG A 41 2.06 -19.70 -7.66
N MET A 42 1.16 -18.74 -7.43
CA MET A 42 1.29 -17.76 -6.34
C MET A 42 1.40 -18.47 -4.98
N SER A 43 0.54 -19.45 -4.72
CA SER A 43 0.61 -20.18 -3.46
C SER A 43 1.90 -21.00 -3.31
N THR A 44 2.32 -21.71 -4.36
CA THR A 44 3.44 -22.67 -4.28
C THR A 44 4.81 -22.03 -4.49
N GLU A 45 4.93 -20.99 -5.31
CA GLU A 45 6.21 -20.37 -5.68
C GLU A 45 6.52 -19.14 -4.83
N THR A 46 5.50 -18.37 -4.40
CA THR A 46 5.69 -17.11 -3.65
C THR A 46 5.16 -17.17 -2.22
N GLY A 47 4.27 -18.13 -1.90
CA GLY A 47 3.64 -18.22 -0.59
C GLY A 47 2.53 -17.19 -0.37
N THR A 48 2.01 -16.57 -1.43
CA THR A 48 0.93 -15.56 -1.34
C THR A 48 -0.36 -16.08 -1.93
N ARG A 49 -1.51 -15.58 -1.47
CA ARG A 49 -2.83 -15.94 -1.99
C ARG A 49 -3.23 -14.96 -3.09
N LEU A 50 -4.02 -15.39 -4.08
CA LEU A 50 -4.56 -14.49 -5.11
C LEU A 50 -5.32 -13.30 -4.50
N THR A 51 -6.02 -13.50 -3.38
CA THR A 51 -6.77 -12.48 -2.65
C THR A 51 -5.90 -11.34 -2.14
N ASP A 52 -4.61 -11.59 -1.88
CA ASP A 52 -3.67 -10.59 -1.39
C ASP A 52 -3.24 -9.59 -2.49
N TRP A 53 -3.66 -9.83 -3.74
CA TRP A 53 -3.30 -9.04 -4.92
C TRP A 53 -4.51 -8.44 -5.64
N LEU A 54 -5.73 -8.69 -5.16
CA LEU A 54 -6.93 -8.19 -5.80
C LEU A 54 -6.97 -6.66 -5.70
N ASP A 55 -7.03 -6.01 -6.86
CA ASP A 55 -7.21 -4.56 -6.95
C ASP A 55 -8.71 -4.22 -6.91
N HIS A 56 -9.46 -4.81 -7.85
CA HIS A 56 -10.90 -4.62 -7.93
C HIS A 56 -11.60 -5.71 -8.76
N PHE A 57 -12.92 -5.74 -8.62
CA PHE A 57 -13.82 -6.40 -9.56
C PHE A 57 -14.48 -5.36 -10.47
N SER A 58 -14.71 -5.71 -11.74
CA SER A 58 -15.67 -4.98 -12.58
C SER A 58 -16.76 -5.93 -13.03
N LEU A 59 -18.00 -5.71 -12.59
CA LEU A 59 -19.10 -6.65 -12.80
C LEU A 59 -20.19 -6.01 -13.67
N PRO A 60 -20.87 -6.77 -14.56
CA PRO A 60 -22.09 -6.32 -15.18
C PRO A 60 -23.14 -5.95 -14.12
N PHE A 61 -23.93 -4.91 -14.39
CA PHE A 61 -24.98 -4.51 -13.46
C PHE A 61 -26.06 -5.59 -13.34
N SER A 62 -26.42 -5.91 -12.10
CA SER A 62 -27.62 -6.67 -11.75
C SER A 62 -28.11 -6.23 -10.37
N VAL A 63 -29.43 -6.24 -10.19
CA VAL A 63 -30.07 -5.85 -8.91
C VAL A 63 -29.64 -6.78 -7.78
N GLU A 64 -29.41 -8.05 -8.10
CA GLU A 64 -28.92 -9.06 -7.16
C GLU A 64 -27.51 -8.71 -6.66
N THR A 65 -26.60 -8.29 -7.55
CA THR A 65 -25.23 -7.94 -7.17
C THR A 65 -25.19 -6.67 -6.33
N GLU A 66 -25.97 -5.65 -6.70
CA GLU A 66 -26.12 -4.41 -5.92
C GLU A 66 -26.65 -4.70 -4.50
N SER A 67 -27.65 -5.58 -4.40
CA SER A 67 -28.23 -6.00 -3.12
C SER A 67 -27.21 -6.76 -2.26
N LEU A 68 -26.42 -7.67 -2.85
CA LEU A 68 -25.36 -8.39 -2.14
C LEU A 68 -24.26 -7.47 -1.59
N LEU A 69 -23.84 -6.49 -2.39
CA LEU A 69 -22.85 -5.48 -1.96
C LEU A 69 -23.37 -4.69 -0.76
N SER A 70 -24.58 -4.15 -0.87
CA SER A 70 -25.21 -3.36 0.21
C SER A 70 -25.39 -4.19 1.49
N GLN A 71 -25.87 -5.43 1.38
CA GLN A 71 -26.05 -6.32 2.54
C GLN A 71 -24.72 -6.72 3.19
N SER A 72 -23.64 -6.75 2.40
CA SER A 72 -22.30 -7.10 2.88
C SER A 72 -21.50 -5.90 3.40
N GLY A 73 -22.10 -4.71 3.47
CA GLY A 73 -21.47 -3.51 4.06
C GLY A 73 -20.74 -2.61 3.06
N PHE A 74 -20.75 -2.93 1.76
CA PHE A 74 -20.21 -2.03 0.74
C PHE A 74 -21.14 -0.82 0.54
N GLN A 75 -20.53 0.32 0.27
CA GLN A 75 -21.19 1.60 0.03
C GLN A 75 -20.80 2.16 -1.33
N LEU A 76 -21.78 2.71 -2.05
CA LEU A 76 -21.54 3.36 -3.33
C LEU A 76 -20.81 4.69 -3.13
N ARG A 77 -19.71 4.90 -3.84
CA ARG A 77 -19.01 6.18 -3.92
C ARG A 77 -19.89 7.18 -4.66
N HIS A 78 -20.21 8.31 -4.03
CA HIS A 78 -21.14 9.31 -4.57
C HIS A 78 -20.52 10.32 -5.54
N GLU A 79 -19.23 10.19 -5.85
CA GLU A 79 -18.53 11.08 -6.77
C GLU A 79 -18.88 10.79 -8.24
N PRO A 80 -18.84 11.80 -9.14
CA PRO A 80 -19.06 11.58 -10.57
C PRO A 80 -18.04 10.59 -11.15
N GLY A 81 -18.51 9.56 -11.86
CA GLY A 81 -17.63 8.57 -12.48
C GLY A 81 -18.29 7.21 -12.66
N ASP A 82 -17.46 6.16 -12.66
CA ASP A 82 -17.95 4.79 -12.62
C ASP A 82 -18.62 4.51 -11.25
N PRO A 83 -19.66 3.67 -11.17
CA PRO A 83 -20.34 3.31 -9.93
C PRO A 83 -19.47 2.35 -9.09
N VAL A 84 -18.58 2.92 -8.29
CA VAL A 84 -17.62 2.18 -7.45
C VAL A 84 -18.21 1.92 -6.07
N TRP A 85 -18.22 0.66 -5.66
CA TRP A 85 -18.61 0.22 -4.32
C TRP A 85 -17.39 -0.09 -3.49
N GLN A 86 -17.33 0.46 -2.28
CA GLN A 86 -16.19 0.33 -1.36
C GLN A 86 -16.66 -0.10 0.02
N HIS A 87 -15.81 -0.79 0.76
CA HIS A 87 -16.11 -1.17 2.13
C HIS A 87 -15.38 -0.23 3.11
N PRO A 88 -16.07 0.64 3.87
CA PRO A 88 -15.40 1.62 4.72
C PRO A 88 -14.71 1.01 5.93
N ASP A 89 -15.23 -0.12 6.41
CA ASP A 89 -14.77 -0.76 7.66
C ASP A 89 -13.86 -1.98 7.42
N GLY A 90 -13.21 -2.08 6.25
CA GLY A 90 -12.30 -3.18 5.96
C GLY A 90 -11.54 -3.02 4.64
N LEU A 91 -10.34 -3.61 4.57
CA LEU A 91 -9.53 -3.62 3.37
C LEU A 91 -10.03 -4.70 2.39
N PHE A 92 -11.00 -4.34 1.56
CA PHE A 92 -11.56 -5.20 0.51
C PHE A 92 -11.34 -4.56 -0.86
N PRO A 93 -11.25 -5.37 -1.94
CA PRO A 93 -11.17 -4.85 -3.29
C PRO A 93 -12.40 -4.00 -3.63
N ASP A 94 -12.17 -2.91 -4.38
CA ASP A 94 -13.26 -2.10 -4.90
C ASP A 94 -14.10 -2.91 -5.91
N VAL A 95 -15.38 -2.54 -6.05
CA VAL A 95 -16.28 -3.21 -7.01
C VAL A 95 -16.92 -2.17 -7.91
N VAL A 96 -16.54 -2.16 -9.19
CA VAL A 96 -17.11 -1.29 -10.21
C VAL A 96 -18.32 -2.00 -10.84
N LEU A 97 -19.53 -1.49 -10.61
CA LEU A 97 -20.77 -2.19 -10.96
C LEU A 97 -21.49 -1.58 -12.18
N GLY A 98 -21.35 -2.18 -13.34
CA GLY A 98 -21.97 -1.72 -14.59
C GLY A 98 -20.96 -1.13 -15.57
N GLY A 99 -21.37 -0.90 -16.81
CA GLY A 99 -20.49 -0.40 -17.88
C GLY A 99 -19.56 -1.46 -18.50
N PHE A 100 -19.70 -2.73 -18.10
CA PHE A 100 -18.89 -3.85 -18.59
C PHE A 100 -19.77 -5.03 -19.05
N PRO A 101 -19.49 -5.62 -20.23
CA PRO A 101 -20.26 -6.75 -20.73
C PRO A 101 -19.88 -8.10 -20.09
N LYS A 102 -18.68 -8.18 -19.51
CA LYS A 102 -18.09 -9.39 -18.90
C LYS A 102 -17.70 -9.13 -17.46
N GLN A 103 -17.59 -10.20 -16.67
CA GLN A 103 -17.02 -10.11 -15.33
C GLN A 103 -15.51 -9.92 -15.46
N ARG A 104 -14.95 -8.94 -14.76
CA ARG A 104 -13.53 -8.66 -14.73
C ARG A 104 -12.97 -8.86 -13.33
N LEU A 105 -11.84 -9.55 -13.27
CA LEU A 105 -11.00 -9.63 -12.09
C LEU A 105 -9.69 -8.93 -12.42
N THR A 106 -9.33 -7.92 -11.63
CA THR A 106 -8.08 -7.20 -11.80
C THR A 106 -7.19 -7.42 -10.59
N ILE A 107 -5.94 -7.81 -10.84
CA ILE A 107 -4.91 -7.82 -9.78
C ILE A 107 -3.95 -6.65 -9.93
N HIS A 108 -3.49 -6.13 -8.79
CA HIS A 108 -2.45 -5.13 -8.74
C HIS A 108 -1.08 -5.78 -8.98
N VAL A 109 -0.23 -5.15 -9.79
CA VAL A 109 1.15 -5.58 -10.08
C VAL A 109 2.09 -4.39 -10.04
N GLU A 110 3.35 -4.60 -9.67
CA GLU A 110 4.35 -3.52 -9.65
C GLU A 110 4.61 -2.94 -11.04
N SER A 111 4.63 -3.79 -12.07
CA SER A 111 4.67 -3.36 -13.46
C SER A 111 3.88 -4.29 -14.37
N VAL A 112 2.94 -3.71 -15.12
CA VAL A 112 2.18 -4.44 -16.14
C VAL A 112 3.11 -5.02 -17.21
N ARG A 113 4.15 -4.27 -17.59
CA ARG A 113 5.15 -4.73 -18.56
C ARG A 113 5.84 -6.01 -18.07
N ASP A 114 6.31 -6.00 -16.84
CA ASP A 114 7.11 -7.11 -16.30
C ASP A 114 6.24 -8.35 -16.07
N PHE A 115 4.97 -8.16 -15.69
CA PHE A 115 3.97 -9.24 -15.70
C PHE A 115 3.83 -9.88 -17.08
N LEU A 116 3.60 -9.09 -18.12
CA LEU A 116 3.43 -9.63 -19.48
C LEU A 116 4.67 -10.37 -19.98
N VAL A 117 5.87 -9.88 -19.64
CA VAL A 117 7.14 -10.53 -19.98
C VAL A 117 7.27 -11.88 -19.25
N ALA A 118 7.01 -11.92 -17.94
CA ALA A 118 7.12 -13.14 -17.14
C ALA A 118 6.21 -14.26 -17.65
N HIS A 119 5.02 -13.91 -18.16
CA HIS A 119 4.05 -14.86 -18.71
C HIS A 119 4.10 -15.01 -20.23
N ARG A 120 5.02 -14.32 -20.91
CA ARG A 120 5.19 -14.34 -22.39
C ARG A 120 3.92 -13.96 -23.15
N ILE A 121 3.19 -12.99 -22.66
CA ILE A 121 1.93 -12.52 -23.26
C ILE A 121 2.20 -11.30 -24.13
N ALA A 122 1.76 -11.35 -25.38
CA ALA A 122 1.83 -10.23 -26.31
C ALA A 122 0.45 -9.56 -26.42
N THR A 123 0.19 -8.55 -25.59
CA THR A 123 -1.03 -7.75 -25.61
C THR A 123 -0.68 -6.26 -25.44
N SER A 124 -1.59 -5.38 -25.84
CA SER A 124 -1.39 -3.93 -25.71
C SER A 124 -1.58 -3.48 -24.26
N ILE A 125 -0.66 -2.65 -23.77
CA ILE A 125 -0.83 -1.94 -22.49
C ILE A 125 -1.61 -0.66 -22.75
N ARG A 126 -2.72 -0.47 -22.02
CA ARG A 126 -3.46 0.79 -21.96
C ARG A 126 -2.80 1.71 -20.93
N GLY A 127 -2.63 2.98 -21.29
CA GLY A 127 -1.83 3.95 -20.53
C GLY A 127 -0.41 4.05 -21.07
N LEU A 128 0.09 5.28 -21.22
CA LEU A 128 1.43 5.54 -21.75
C LEU A 128 2.51 5.12 -20.75
N PRO A 129 3.75 4.83 -21.20
CA PRO A 129 4.87 4.63 -20.29
C PRO A 129 5.03 5.81 -19.33
N GLY A 130 5.15 5.52 -18.03
CA GLY A 130 5.24 6.53 -16.96
C GLY A 130 3.89 7.05 -16.44
N SER A 131 2.76 6.67 -17.06
CA SER A 131 1.43 7.07 -16.58
C SER A 131 1.20 6.56 -15.17
N ALA A 132 0.38 7.31 -14.41
CA ALA A 132 0.05 6.92 -13.05
C ALA A 132 -0.84 5.67 -12.98
N LEU A 133 -1.49 5.31 -14.09
CA LEU A 133 -2.30 4.11 -14.22
C LEU A 133 -2.03 3.42 -15.56
N ARG A 134 -1.73 2.13 -15.52
CA ARG A 134 -1.54 1.29 -16.72
C ARG A 134 -2.19 -0.06 -16.52
N LEU A 135 -2.79 -0.63 -17.56
CA LEU A 135 -3.48 -1.92 -17.49
C LEU A 135 -3.40 -2.72 -18.77
N ALA A 136 -3.48 -4.05 -18.65
CA ALA A 136 -3.49 -4.98 -19.77
C ALA A 136 -4.48 -6.14 -19.53
N CYS A 137 -5.20 -6.54 -20.58
CA CYS A 137 -6.01 -7.75 -20.58
C CYS A 137 -5.11 -8.95 -20.85
N VAL A 138 -5.07 -9.88 -19.91
CA VAL A 138 -4.15 -11.02 -19.89
C VAL A 138 -4.81 -12.29 -20.40
N SER A 139 -6.06 -12.54 -20.00
CA SER A 139 -6.88 -13.64 -20.50
C SER A 139 -8.32 -13.17 -20.67
N GLU A 140 -9.00 -13.75 -21.66
CA GLU A 140 -10.39 -13.45 -21.97
C GLU A 140 -11.09 -14.76 -22.34
N THR A 141 -12.27 -14.97 -21.76
CA THR A 141 -13.19 -16.05 -22.09
C THR A 141 -14.50 -15.48 -22.64
N GLU A 142 -15.52 -16.32 -22.85
CA GLU A 142 -16.85 -15.83 -23.23
C GLU A 142 -17.49 -14.95 -22.15
N SER A 143 -17.26 -15.26 -20.86
CA SER A 143 -17.92 -14.59 -19.72
C SER A 143 -16.99 -13.75 -18.85
N THR A 144 -15.68 -13.95 -18.93
CA THR A 144 -14.69 -13.31 -18.04
C THR A 144 -13.57 -12.61 -18.79
N GLU A 145 -12.97 -11.60 -18.15
CA GLU A 145 -11.68 -11.01 -18.54
C GLU A 145 -10.79 -10.85 -17.31
N PHE A 146 -9.55 -11.32 -17.39
CA PHE A 146 -8.57 -11.11 -16.33
C PHE A 146 -7.62 -9.99 -16.73
N TRP A 147 -7.45 -9.02 -15.83
CA TRP A 147 -6.63 -7.84 -16.03
C TRP A 147 -5.53 -7.74 -14.98
N VAL A 148 -4.44 -7.08 -15.35
CA VAL A 148 -3.41 -6.63 -14.42
C VAL A 148 -3.30 -5.11 -14.48
N ILE A 149 -3.05 -4.48 -13.34
CA ILE A 149 -3.00 -3.02 -13.21
C ILE A 149 -1.78 -2.56 -12.41
N GLU A 150 -1.14 -1.50 -12.90
CA GLU A 150 0.00 -0.78 -12.30
C GLU A 150 -0.52 0.60 -11.93
N ARG A 151 -0.37 0.98 -10.65
CA ARG A 151 -0.83 2.26 -10.08
C ARG A 151 0.35 2.98 -9.43
N HIS A 152 0.38 4.28 -9.60
CA HIS A 152 1.38 5.16 -9.00
C HIS A 152 0.69 6.42 -8.46
N GLY A 153 -0.15 6.22 -7.43
CA GLY A 153 -0.95 7.27 -6.81
C GLY A 153 -2.21 7.65 -7.59
N ASP A 154 -2.75 6.74 -8.41
CA ASP A 154 -4.00 6.94 -9.16
C ASP A 154 -5.08 5.98 -8.65
N VAL A 155 -6.22 6.54 -8.23
CA VAL A 155 -7.38 5.81 -7.68
C VAL A 155 -8.45 5.50 -8.72
N GLY A 156 -8.24 5.88 -9.98
CA GLY A 156 -9.17 5.66 -11.09
C GLY A 156 -9.13 4.23 -11.63
N PHE A 157 -10.06 3.89 -12.53
CA PHE A 157 -10.15 2.54 -13.12
C PHE A 157 -9.83 2.53 -14.63
N LYS A 158 -9.51 3.70 -15.19
CA LYS A 158 -9.23 3.89 -16.61
C LYS A 158 -8.04 4.85 -16.73
N PRO A 159 -7.04 4.57 -17.59
CA PRO A 159 -5.89 5.46 -17.72
C PRO A 159 -6.35 6.82 -18.22
N SER A 160 -5.76 7.88 -17.68
CA SER A 160 -6.00 9.23 -18.20
C SER A 160 -5.60 9.31 -19.67
N GLU A 161 -6.46 9.92 -20.48
CA GLU A 161 -6.15 10.26 -21.88
C GLU A 161 -5.21 11.48 -21.97
N SER A 162 -4.97 12.17 -20.84
CA SER A 162 -4.10 13.35 -20.79
C SER A 162 -2.62 12.97 -20.92
N SER A 163 -1.94 13.63 -21.87
CA SER A 163 -0.51 13.47 -22.14
C SER A 163 0.40 14.37 -21.28
N ALA A 164 -0.14 15.10 -20.30
CA ALA A 164 0.58 16.09 -19.49
C ALA A 164 1.57 15.47 -18.45
N MET A 165 2.11 14.30 -18.74
CA MET A 165 3.06 13.60 -17.88
C MET A 165 4.47 14.17 -18.06
N ASN A 166 5.10 14.56 -16.96
CA ASN A 166 6.50 14.99 -16.95
C ASN A 166 7.44 13.81 -16.68
N LEU A 167 7.60 12.93 -17.66
CA LEU A 167 8.48 11.76 -17.55
C LEU A 167 9.93 12.12 -17.16
N PRO A 168 10.56 13.19 -17.69
CA PRO A 168 11.89 13.62 -17.22
C PRO A 168 11.93 13.92 -15.72
N ALA A 169 10.92 14.60 -15.18
CA ALA A 169 10.86 14.88 -13.74
C ALA A 169 10.65 13.62 -12.90
N ILE A 170 9.87 12.64 -13.38
CA ILE A 170 9.71 11.34 -12.72
C ILE A 170 11.07 10.66 -12.57
N LEU A 171 11.82 10.52 -13.67
CA LEU A 171 13.13 9.86 -13.67
C LEU A 171 14.15 10.60 -12.80
N GLN A 172 14.15 11.93 -12.85
CA GLN A 172 15.04 12.76 -12.02
C GLN A 172 14.78 12.56 -10.52
N HIS A 173 13.51 12.57 -10.10
CA HIS A 173 13.16 12.43 -8.69
C HIS A 173 13.29 10.99 -8.19
N GLU A 174 13.03 10.00 -9.04
CA GLU A 174 13.34 8.60 -8.75
C GLU A 174 14.84 8.41 -8.45
N GLU A 175 15.71 8.94 -9.31
CA GLU A 175 17.17 8.92 -9.08
C GLU A 175 17.55 9.61 -7.76
N ALA A 176 16.97 10.78 -7.49
CA ALA A 176 17.24 11.53 -6.27
C ALA A 176 16.84 10.75 -5.00
N PHE A 177 15.70 10.06 -5.00
CA PHE A 177 15.27 9.24 -3.86
C PHE A 177 16.10 7.96 -3.68
N LEU A 178 16.49 7.30 -4.79
CA LEU A 178 17.38 6.14 -4.75
C LEU A 178 18.75 6.51 -4.17
N LEU A 179 19.31 7.63 -4.65
CA LEU A 179 20.63 8.14 -4.23
C LEU A 179 20.61 8.95 -2.93
N ARG A 180 19.43 9.13 -2.31
CA ARG A 180 19.27 9.91 -1.07
C ARG A 180 20.32 9.54 -0.03
N LYS A 181 21.02 10.55 0.49
CA LYS A 181 21.98 10.36 1.57
C LYS A 181 21.22 9.91 2.82
N ARG A 182 21.73 8.89 3.50
CA ARG A 182 21.09 8.25 4.67
C ARG A 182 22.00 8.18 5.90
N ASP A 183 23.18 8.77 5.83
CA ASP A 183 24.20 8.78 6.89
C ASP A 183 24.60 10.23 7.18
N PHE A 184 24.22 10.74 8.34
CA PHE A 184 24.43 12.13 8.77
C PHE A 184 25.01 12.19 10.18
N ALA A 185 25.64 13.31 10.51
CA ALA A 185 26.16 13.54 11.86
C ALA A 185 25.03 13.77 12.88
N SER A 186 23.90 14.33 12.44
CA SER A 186 22.68 14.49 13.23
C SER A 186 21.48 13.88 12.50
N ASP A 187 20.50 13.40 13.28
CA ASP A 187 19.24 12.89 12.71
C ASP A 187 18.45 14.03 12.05
N GLU A 188 18.52 15.23 12.64
CA GLU A 188 17.86 16.45 12.15
C GLU A 188 18.28 16.79 10.72
N ASP A 189 19.58 16.77 10.41
CA ASP A 189 20.07 16.98 9.04
C ASP A 189 19.51 15.92 8.06
N GLY A 190 19.32 14.69 8.53
CA GLY A 190 18.72 13.61 7.75
C GLY A 190 17.25 13.84 7.44
N PHE A 191 16.48 14.33 8.40
CA PHE A 191 15.07 14.71 8.20
C PHE A 191 14.96 15.91 7.27
N ASP A 192 15.75 16.96 7.49
CA ASP A 192 15.73 18.18 6.67
C ASP A 192 16.09 17.85 5.21
N HIS A 193 17.09 16.97 5.00
CA HIS A 193 17.44 16.49 3.66
C HIS A 193 16.31 15.70 2.99
N ALA A 194 15.68 14.77 3.71
CA ALA A 194 14.57 13.98 3.16
C ALA A 194 13.36 14.87 2.82
N SER A 195 13.00 15.79 3.72
CA SER A 195 11.89 16.74 3.52
C SER A 195 12.13 17.66 2.30
N ALA A 196 13.37 18.10 2.07
CA ALA A 196 13.72 18.91 0.91
C ALA A 196 13.55 18.14 -0.42
N LEU A 197 13.95 16.86 -0.47
CA LEU A 197 13.73 16.00 -1.64
C LEU A 197 12.23 15.79 -1.90
N VAL A 198 11.45 15.52 -0.85
CA VAL A 198 10.00 15.36 -0.96
C VAL A 198 9.33 16.64 -1.46
N ALA A 199 9.73 17.81 -0.95
CA ALA A 199 9.20 19.10 -1.40
C ALA A 199 9.46 19.31 -2.91
N ALA A 200 10.70 19.12 -3.35
CA ALA A 200 11.08 19.28 -4.75
C ALA A 200 10.34 18.32 -5.70
N ALA A 201 10.10 17.08 -5.26
CA ALA A 201 9.31 16.11 -6.02
C ALA A 201 7.84 16.51 -6.08
N LYS A 202 7.25 16.92 -4.95
CA LYS A 202 5.85 17.33 -4.85
C LYS A 202 5.54 18.52 -5.76
N ASP A 203 6.44 19.50 -5.82
CA ASP A 203 6.29 20.68 -6.68
C ASP A 203 6.20 20.32 -8.18
N ASN A 204 6.88 19.25 -8.60
CA ASN A 204 6.92 18.82 -10.00
C ASN A 204 5.88 17.75 -10.37
N LEU A 205 5.54 16.87 -9.42
CA LEU A 205 4.81 15.62 -9.69
C LEU A 205 3.45 15.54 -8.97
N GLY A 206 3.18 16.44 -8.03
CA GLY A 206 2.07 16.30 -7.09
C GLY A 206 2.38 15.33 -5.95
N GLN A 207 1.48 15.29 -4.97
CA GLN A 207 1.70 14.58 -3.70
C GLN A 207 1.70 13.05 -3.88
N ASP A 208 0.68 12.49 -4.54
CA ASP A 208 0.48 11.03 -4.62
C ASP A 208 1.59 10.35 -5.41
N ARG A 209 1.98 10.93 -6.55
CA ARG A 209 3.10 10.42 -7.35
C ARG A 209 4.44 10.52 -6.62
N THR A 210 4.62 11.58 -5.82
CA THR A 210 5.81 11.73 -4.98
C THR A 210 5.87 10.67 -3.89
N CYS A 211 4.74 10.38 -3.24
CA CYS A 211 4.62 9.32 -2.24
C CYS A 211 4.99 7.96 -2.83
N ASP A 212 4.38 7.59 -3.96
CA ASP A 212 4.66 6.33 -4.64
C ASP A 212 6.16 6.15 -4.96
N LEU A 213 6.78 7.15 -5.58
CA LEU A 213 8.20 7.13 -5.92
C LEU A 213 9.10 7.04 -4.68
N PHE A 214 8.77 7.79 -3.62
CA PHE A 214 9.53 7.75 -2.38
C PHE A 214 9.53 6.32 -1.80
N PHE A 215 8.37 5.68 -1.68
CA PHE A 215 8.29 4.34 -1.11
C PHE A 215 8.82 3.24 -2.05
N ALA A 216 8.74 3.42 -3.37
CA ALA A 216 9.43 2.54 -4.32
C ALA A 216 10.96 2.58 -4.11
N ALA A 217 11.53 3.77 -3.89
CA ALA A 217 12.96 3.92 -3.60
C ALA A 217 13.34 3.37 -2.22
N GLU A 218 12.52 3.58 -1.19
CA GLU A 218 12.76 3.01 0.14
C GLU A 218 12.69 1.47 0.13
N ARG A 219 11.73 0.88 -0.61
CA ARG A 219 11.66 -0.56 -0.89
C ARG A 219 12.93 -1.09 -1.53
N SER A 220 13.39 -0.42 -2.59
CA SER A 220 14.60 -0.80 -3.32
C SER A 220 15.84 -0.75 -2.41
N TYR A 221 15.96 0.30 -1.59
CA TYR A 221 17.04 0.42 -0.62
C TYR A 221 17.00 -0.70 0.42
N TRP A 222 15.83 -0.97 1.02
CA TRP A 222 15.66 -2.05 1.98
C TRP A 222 15.99 -3.41 1.38
N GLU A 223 15.44 -3.72 0.21
CA GLU A 223 15.64 -4.98 -0.49
C GLU A 223 17.12 -5.24 -0.75
N SER A 224 17.86 -4.22 -1.21
CA SER A 224 19.31 -4.33 -1.47
C SER A 224 20.11 -4.75 -0.22
N ARG A 225 19.59 -4.51 0.99
CA ARG A 225 20.25 -4.81 2.27
C ARG A 225 19.66 -6.03 2.98
N ASN A 226 18.52 -6.53 2.53
CA ASN A 226 17.82 -7.65 3.17
C ASN A 226 17.84 -8.89 2.26
N LYS A 227 18.49 -9.97 2.72
CA LYS A 227 18.58 -11.21 1.96
C LYS A 227 17.22 -11.89 1.78
N ALA A 228 16.38 -11.89 2.82
CA ALA A 228 15.06 -12.50 2.76
C ALA A 228 14.16 -11.72 1.78
N ALA A 229 14.24 -10.40 1.80
CA ALA A 229 13.58 -9.52 0.83
C ALA A 229 13.90 -9.89 -0.60
N ARG A 230 15.20 -9.97 -0.96
CA ARG A 230 15.62 -10.32 -2.33
C ARG A 230 15.12 -11.69 -2.78
N ILE A 231 15.15 -12.68 -1.87
CA ILE A 231 14.65 -14.02 -2.18
C ILE A 231 13.14 -13.96 -2.45
N GLN A 232 12.40 -13.24 -1.63
CA GLN A 232 10.95 -13.11 -1.79
C GLN A 232 10.58 -12.30 -3.05
N LYS A 233 11.24 -11.16 -3.29
CA LYS A 233 11.07 -10.38 -4.52
C LYS A 233 11.36 -11.22 -5.75
N SER A 234 12.49 -11.93 -5.76
CA SER A 234 12.86 -12.80 -6.89
C SER A 234 11.80 -13.87 -7.19
N ARG A 235 11.13 -14.42 -6.18
CA ARG A 235 10.02 -15.36 -6.37
C ARG A 235 8.80 -14.68 -6.97
N GLN A 236 8.43 -13.50 -6.45
CA GLN A 236 7.30 -12.72 -6.96
C GLN A 236 7.55 -12.21 -8.39
N ASP A 237 8.78 -11.83 -8.72
CA ASP A 237 9.21 -11.39 -10.05
C ASP A 237 9.24 -12.52 -11.07
N ALA A 238 9.46 -13.77 -10.65
CA ALA A 238 9.32 -14.92 -11.53
C ALA A 238 7.88 -15.10 -12.06
N LEU A 239 6.89 -14.50 -11.36
CA LEU A 239 5.50 -14.39 -11.79
C LEU A 239 5.14 -12.98 -12.28
N GLY A 240 6.11 -12.07 -12.34
CA GLY A 240 5.96 -10.67 -12.74
C GLY A 240 5.06 -9.84 -11.83
N LEU A 241 4.97 -10.20 -10.55
CA LEU A 241 4.09 -9.57 -9.57
C LEU A 241 4.73 -8.35 -8.87
N GLY A 242 6.04 -8.41 -8.59
CA GLY A 242 6.77 -7.38 -7.85
C GLY A 242 6.34 -7.23 -6.40
N TRP A 243 6.33 -6.01 -5.86
CA TRP A 243 5.92 -5.67 -4.49
C TRP A 243 4.49 -5.12 -4.38
N ALA A 244 3.62 -5.36 -5.35
CA ALA A 244 2.27 -4.81 -5.36
C ALA A 244 1.38 -5.26 -4.17
N ASN A 245 1.66 -6.41 -3.54
CA ASN A 245 0.92 -6.92 -2.37
C ASN A 245 1.48 -6.45 -1.01
N HIS A 246 2.14 -5.30 -0.95
CA HIS A 246 2.68 -4.80 0.31
C HIS A 246 1.53 -4.48 1.28
N ASP A 247 1.59 -5.01 2.50
CA ASP A 247 0.56 -4.79 3.52
C ASP A 247 0.79 -3.46 4.24
N HIS A 248 1.95 -3.32 4.89
CA HIS A 248 2.33 -2.07 5.55
C HIS A 248 3.85 -1.90 5.62
N HIS A 249 4.28 -0.70 5.99
CA HIS A 249 5.67 -0.38 6.31
C HIS A 249 5.80 -0.02 7.79
N THR A 250 6.73 -0.67 8.48
CA THR A 250 7.07 -0.27 9.85
C THR A 250 8.19 0.75 9.83
N TYR A 251 7.98 1.89 10.49
CA TYR A 251 9.01 2.90 10.74
C TYR A 251 9.23 3.03 12.26
N ARG A 252 10.45 2.78 12.73
CA ARG A 252 10.84 2.92 14.15
C ARG A 252 11.55 4.23 14.44
N SER A 253 11.03 5.05 15.34
CA SER A 253 11.64 6.34 15.68
C SER A 253 11.95 6.47 17.17
N SER A 254 12.96 7.30 17.47
CA SER A 254 13.18 7.78 18.82
C SER A 254 12.04 8.71 19.24
N ARG A 255 11.82 8.83 20.56
CA ARG A 255 10.87 9.79 21.14
C ARG A 255 11.17 11.23 20.74
N LYS A 256 12.47 11.59 20.68
CA LYS A 256 12.95 12.93 20.33
C LYS A 256 12.56 13.36 18.91
N HIS A 257 12.61 12.43 17.95
CA HIS A 257 12.40 12.73 16.53
C HIS A 257 11.04 12.26 15.99
N PHE A 258 10.16 11.74 16.85
CA PHE A 258 8.89 11.15 16.42
C PHE A 258 8.01 12.15 15.66
N THR A 259 7.84 13.36 16.18
CA THR A 259 7.04 14.41 15.52
C THR A 259 7.60 14.82 14.16
N ARG A 260 8.92 14.76 13.97
CA ARG A 260 9.56 15.00 12.65
C ARG A 260 9.29 13.87 11.66
N LEU A 261 9.25 12.61 12.12
CA LEU A 261 8.82 11.48 11.30
C LEU A 261 7.37 11.69 10.85
N ILE A 262 6.47 12.00 11.77
CA ILE A 262 5.05 12.23 11.44
C ILE A 262 4.92 13.37 10.42
N ALA A 263 5.56 14.53 10.66
CA ALA A 263 5.51 15.66 9.74
C ALA A 263 6.02 15.33 8.33
N LEU A 264 7.08 14.52 8.20
CA LEU A 264 7.57 14.07 6.89
C LEU A 264 6.56 13.16 6.17
N LEU A 265 5.88 12.27 6.91
CA LEU A 265 4.85 11.40 6.34
C LEU A 265 3.62 12.21 5.91
N GLU A 266 3.16 13.16 6.72
CA GLU A 266 2.06 14.06 6.34
C GLU A 266 2.42 14.92 5.13
N GLN A 267 3.68 15.32 4.97
CA GLN A 267 4.16 16.01 3.77
C GLN A 267 3.92 15.15 2.50
N LEU A 268 4.08 13.83 2.60
CA LEU A 268 3.78 12.84 1.56
C LEU A 268 2.27 12.54 1.41
N GLY A 269 1.41 13.14 2.22
CA GLY A 269 -0.05 13.01 2.12
C GLY A 269 -0.65 11.94 3.01
N PHE A 270 0.13 11.39 3.95
CA PHE A 270 -0.40 10.46 4.94
C PHE A 270 -1.34 11.18 5.91
N GLN A 271 -2.33 10.45 6.39
CA GLN A 271 -3.27 10.87 7.41
C GLN A 271 -3.12 9.96 8.63
N CYS A 272 -3.07 10.55 9.82
CA CYS A 272 -3.12 9.78 11.06
C CYS A 272 -4.48 9.07 11.17
N ARG A 273 -4.45 7.74 11.21
CA ARG A 273 -5.66 6.90 11.23
C ARG A 273 -5.99 6.44 12.65
N GLU A 274 -5.12 5.66 13.26
CA GLU A 274 -5.37 5.05 14.56
C GLU A 274 -4.11 5.02 15.44
N ARG A 275 -4.31 4.90 16.75
CA ARG A 275 -3.24 4.78 17.74
C ARG A 275 -3.21 3.34 18.24
N PHE A 276 -2.06 2.69 18.10
CA PHE A 276 -1.84 1.33 18.59
C PHE A 276 -0.98 1.36 19.86
N TYR A 277 -1.31 0.49 20.82
CA TYR A 277 -0.49 0.28 22.00
C TYR A 277 -0.25 -1.20 22.24
N GLY A 278 1.03 -1.59 22.31
CA GLY A 278 1.44 -2.98 22.53
C GLY A 278 1.16 -3.50 23.94
N GLY A 279 0.62 -2.67 24.83
CA GLY A 279 0.37 -2.99 26.23
C GLY A 279 1.50 -2.56 27.16
N ALA A 280 1.18 -2.47 28.47
CA ALA A 280 2.10 -1.97 29.49
C ALA A 280 3.42 -2.77 29.57
N GLU A 281 3.37 -4.07 29.31
CA GLU A 281 4.56 -4.95 29.33
C GLU A 281 5.45 -4.76 28.10
N ALA A 282 4.88 -4.34 26.97
CA ALA A 282 5.63 -4.09 25.74
C ALA A 282 6.39 -2.76 25.78
N GLY A 283 5.77 -1.72 26.38
CA GLY A 283 6.38 -0.41 26.57
C GLY A 283 6.57 0.39 25.28
N TRP A 284 5.78 0.10 24.24
CA TRP A 284 5.79 0.81 22.97
C TRP A 284 4.39 0.85 22.35
N GLY A 285 4.19 1.78 21.44
CA GLY A 285 3.00 1.90 20.62
C GLY A 285 3.34 2.43 19.22
N ALA A 286 2.33 2.65 18.40
CA ALA A 286 2.50 3.20 17.08
C ALA A 286 1.41 4.22 16.73
N GLN A 287 1.79 5.24 15.99
CA GLN A 287 0.83 5.99 15.18
C GLN A 287 0.69 5.24 13.85
N VAL A 288 -0.52 4.80 13.52
CA VAL A 288 -0.81 4.21 12.21
C VAL A 288 -1.23 5.33 11.27
N LEU A 289 -0.65 5.37 10.07
CA LEU A 289 -0.96 6.34 9.04
C LEU A 289 -1.29 5.66 7.71
N GLU A 290 -2.12 6.29 6.90
CA GLU A 290 -2.51 5.78 5.59
C GLU A 290 -2.43 6.90 4.55
N GLN A 291 -1.96 6.57 3.35
CA GLN A 291 -1.99 7.46 2.20
C GLN A 291 -3.07 6.97 1.21
N PRO A 292 -4.18 7.71 1.03
CA PRO A 292 -5.39 7.19 0.40
C PRO A 292 -5.28 6.90 -1.11
N ALA A 293 -4.33 7.54 -1.81
CA ALA A 293 -4.18 7.37 -3.26
C ALA A 293 -3.23 6.23 -3.65
N THR A 294 -2.25 5.95 -2.79
CA THR A 294 -1.23 4.91 -3.00
C THR A 294 -1.53 3.63 -2.25
N GLY A 295 -2.44 3.67 -1.26
CA GLY A 295 -2.78 2.51 -0.42
C GLY A 295 -1.68 2.14 0.58
N VAL A 296 -0.62 2.95 0.70
CA VAL A 296 0.48 2.67 1.63
C VAL A 296 0.01 2.91 3.06
N VAL A 297 0.20 1.90 3.91
CA VAL A 297 -0.03 1.98 5.35
C VAL A 297 1.31 1.98 6.10
N ILE A 298 1.44 2.84 7.11
CA ILE A 298 2.63 2.94 7.96
C ILE A 298 2.28 2.69 9.41
N PHE A 299 3.07 1.85 10.07
CA PHE A 299 3.13 1.73 11.52
C PHE A 299 4.37 2.50 12.00
N ALA A 300 4.16 3.70 12.54
CA ALA A 300 5.22 4.52 13.10
C ALA A 300 5.42 4.18 14.58
N ASP A 301 6.29 3.22 14.86
CA ASP A 301 6.59 2.72 16.20
C ASP A 301 7.43 3.71 17.01
N VAL A 302 7.09 3.85 18.29
CA VAL A 302 7.82 4.65 19.28
C VAL A 302 7.61 4.09 20.70
N ASP A 303 8.62 4.26 21.56
CA ASP A 303 8.47 3.93 22.99
C ASP A 303 7.41 4.82 23.63
N LEU A 304 6.39 4.23 24.25
CA LEU A 304 5.20 4.91 24.78
C LEU A 304 4.74 4.26 26.08
N THR A 305 4.16 5.07 26.98
CA THR A 305 3.37 4.57 28.12
C THR A 305 1.87 4.58 27.81
N ALA A 306 1.08 3.93 28.67
CA ALA A 306 -0.38 3.87 28.52
C ALA A 306 -1.03 5.26 28.57
N GLU A 307 -0.50 6.15 29.40
CA GLU A 307 -0.97 7.54 29.53
C GLU A 307 -0.65 8.36 28.27
N GLU A 308 0.56 8.19 27.72
CA GLU A 308 1.03 8.95 26.55
C GLU A 308 0.24 8.62 25.28
N VAL A 309 -0.22 7.37 25.15
CA VAL A 309 -1.06 6.95 24.00
C VAL A 309 -2.39 7.69 23.94
N SER A 310 -2.89 8.17 25.08
CA SER A 310 -4.13 8.94 25.12
C SER A 310 -3.94 10.40 24.69
N GLY A 311 -2.70 10.88 24.58
CA GLY A 311 -2.38 12.22 24.08
C GLY A 311 -2.20 12.25 22.56
N ASP A 312 -2.01 13.44 22.01
CA ASP A 312 -1.64 13.61 20.60
C ASP A 312 -0.13 13.46 20.40
N PHE A 313 0.41 12.29 20.76
CA PHE A 313 1.85 12.02 20.71
C PHE A 313 2.44 12.07 19.29
N ALA A 314 1.60 12.09 18.26
CA ALA A 314 2.02 12.26 16.86
C ALA A 314 2.53 13.68 16.59
N HIS A 315 1.93 14.69 17.22
CA HIS A 315 2.24 16.10 16.98
C HIS A 315 2.85 16.78 18.22
N GLU A 316 2.58 16.28 19.42
CA GLU A 316 3.15 16.79 20.66
C GLU A 316 4.47 16.08 21.01
N PRO A 317 5.55 16.82 21.33
CA PRO A 317 6.82 16.22 21.69
C PRO A 317 6.73 15.30 22.91
N LEU A 318 7.23 14.08 22.77
CA LEU A 318 7.32 13.13 23.88
C LEU A 318 8.46 13.51 24.83
N PRO A 319 8.24 13.49 26.16
CA PRO A 319 9.27 13.83 27.13
C PRO A 319 10.45 12.84 27.07
N HIS A 320 11.64 13.36 27.35
CA HIS A 320 12.86 12.54 27.44
C HIS A 320 12.75 11.49 28.55
N ARG A 321 13.38 10.34 28.35
CA ARG A 321 13.50 9.27 29.36
C ARG A 321 14.93 8.79 29.43
N ASP A 322 15.42 8.57 30.64
CA ASP A 322 16.81 8.12 30.88
C ASP A 322 17.04 6.66 30.47
N GLN A 323 15.96 5.89 30.27
CA GLN A 323 16.00 4.50 29.83
C GLN A 323 15.27 4.35 28.50
N LEU A 324 15.90 3.64 27.56
CA LEU A 324 15.31 3.28 26.28
C LEU A 324 14.36 2.09 26.45
N GLY A 325 13.19 2.17 25.83
CA GLY A 325 12.28 1.04 25.69
C GLY A 325 12.71 0.10 24.57
N THR A 326 11.77 -0.71 24.10
CA THR A 326 12.02 -1.71 23.05
C THR A 326 12.39 -1.05 21.72
N VAL A 327 11.63 -0.03 21.31
CA VAL A 327 11.85 0.69 20.04
C VAL A 327 13.13 1.52 20.14
N GLY A 328 13.35 2.23 21.25
CA GLY A 328 14.55 3.02 21.46
C GLY A 328 15.84 2.20 21.36
N ARG A 329 15.86 0.98 21.90
CA ARG A 329 17.00 0.05 21.77
C ARG A 329 17.21 -0.41 20.32
N MET A 330 16.14 -0.68 19.57
CA MET A 330 16.22 -1.04 18.16
C MET A 330 16.78 0.12 17.31
N VAL A 331 16.30 1.34 17.55
CA VAL A 331 16.80 2.54 16.86
C VAL A 331 18.28 2.76 17.14
N GLN A 332 18.72 2.63 18.40
CA GLN A 332 20.12 2.79 18.77
C GLN A 332 21.05 1.78 18.10
N THR A 333 20.59 0.54 17.91
CA THR A 333 21.38 -0.53 17.30
C THR A 333 21.36 -0.49 15.77
N ALA A 334 20.35 0.13 15.15
CA ALA A 334 20.19 0.18 13.70
C ALA A 334 21.29 0.99 12.97
N ARG A 335 22.02 1.88 13.66
CA ARG A 335 23.23 2.65 13.26
C ARG A 335 23.33 3.27 11.84
N ARG A 336 22.41 3.06 10.89
CA ARG A 336 22.54 3.49 9.47
C ARG A 336 21.23 3.71 8.72
N SER A 337 20.15 4.07 9.42
CA SER A 337 18.92 4.51 8.75
C SER A 337 18.22 5.54 9.63
N HIS A 338 18.53 6.82 9.41
CA HIS A 338 17.89 7.94 10.12
C HIS A 338 16.38 8.08 9.80
N LEU A 339 15.92 7.31 8.82
CA LEU A 339 14.56 6.80 8.76
C LEU A 339 14.63 5.31 9.15
N ALA A 340 14.33 5.02 10.42
CA ALA A 340 13.47 3.92 10.83
C ALA A 340 13.59 2.58 10.07
N SER A 341 13.97 1.51 10.77
CA SER A 341 14.09 0.15 10.22
C SER A 341 12.82 -0.31 9.50
N TRP A 342 12.88 -0.37 8.16
CA TRP A 342 11.79 -0.86 7.33
C TRP A 342 11.60 -2.37 7.52
N HIS A 343 10.42 -2.75 7.97
CA HIS A 343 9.88 -4.10 7.81
C HIS A 343 8.60 -3.97 6.97
N ALA A 344 8.54 -4.63 5.83
CA ALA A 344 7.26 -5.02 5.26
C ALA A 344 6.87 -6.35 5.90
N SER A 345 5.74 -6.34 6.59
CA SER A 345 4.96 -7.57 6.69
C SER A 345 4.43 -7.84 5.29
N LEU A 346 4.67 -9.04 4.78
CA LEU A 346 3.91 -9.56 3.65
C LEU A 346 2.79 -10.38 4.27
N GLY A 347 1.60 -10.37 3.65
CA GLY A 347 0.44 -11.18 4.06
C GLY A 347 0.72 -12.68 3.97
N MET A 348 1.68 -13.18 4.73
CA MET A 348 1.92 -14.58 4.98
C MET A 348 1.00 -15.00 6.13
N PRO A 349 0.28 -16.11 6.00
CA PRO A 349 -0.51 -16.65 7.08
C PRO A 349 0.39 -17.01 8.27
N ILE A 350 -0.12 -16.75 9.48
CA ILE A 350 0.35 -17.41 10.72
C ILE A 350 0.04 -18.90 10.61
#